data_AF-X0XWE1-F1
#
_entry.id   AF-X0XWE1-F1
#
_cell.length_a   1.000
_cell.length_b   1.000
_cell.length_c   1.000
_cell.angle_alpha   90.00
_cell.angle_beta   90.00
_cell.angle_gamma   90.00
#
_symmetry.space_group_name_H-M   'P 1'
#
loop_
_entity.id
_entity.type
_entity.pdbx_description
1 polymer ?
#
loop_
_entity_poly.entity_id
_entity_poly.type
_entity_poly.pdbx_seq_one_letter_code
_entity_poly.pdbx_strand_id
1 'polypeptide(L)'
;IFDRLRAEYGYDGGYTIVKDAVRAWRNQHAEVYMPLVHPPGQAQVDFGHAHVILNGEELKVAVFVMTLMYSDAVFCCVFPRECSETFLEGHRRAFEFFGGVPTRISYDNTRTAVAKIIGRRERELTRDFLRLQSHYLFDCHFCLVRRPNEKGQVEGLVGYTRRNFLVPVPRTSSLEDLNADLEQQCRADLQRRLRGRTATKAVLLEGERPALRALPPQRFEARRVENG
;
A
#
# COMPACT_ATOMS: atom_id res chain seq x y z
N ILE A 1 -21.57 -11.61 -4.49
CA ILE A 1 -22.74 -11.23 -3.66
C ILE A 1 -24.00 -11.85 -4.25
N PHE A 2 -24.39 -11.51 -5.49
CA PHE A 2 -25.55 -12.10 -6.16
C PHE A 2 -25.54 -13.64 -6.18
N ASP A 3 -24.47 -14.27 -6.66
CA ASP A 3 -24.40 -15.74 -6.75
C ASP A 3 -24.47 -16.43 -5.38
N ARG A 4 -23.91 -15.78 -4.34
CA ARG A 4 -24.01 -16.24 -2.95
C ARG A 4 -25.40 -16.04 -2.37
N LEU A 5 -26.08 -14.92 -2.67
CA LEU A 5 -27.48 -14.70 -2.27
C LEU A 5 -28.42 -15.75 -2.87
N ARG A 6 -28.18 -16.17 -4.12
CA ARG A 6 -28.92 -17.26 -4.75
C ARG A 6 -28.62 -18.60 -4.09
N ALA A 7 -27.34 -18.92 -3.91
CA ALA A 7 -26.91 -20.23 -3.44
C ALA A 7 -27.16 -20.47 -1.93
N GLU A 8 -26.98 -19.45 -1.09
CA GLU A 8 -26.99 -19.58 0.37
C GLU A 8 -28.32 -19.13 0.98
N TYR A 9 -29.08 -18.26 0.30
CA TYR A 9 -30.28 -17.61 0.86
C TYR A 9 -31.52 -17.70 -0.05
N GLY A 10 -31.44 -18.44 -1.16
CA GLY A 10 -32.58 -18.68 -2.05
C GLY A 10 -33.10 -17.42 -2.76
N TYR A 11 -32.27 -16.39 -2.92
CA TYR A 11 -32.68 -15.15 -3.58
C TYR A 11 -33.11 -15.40 -5.04
N ASP A 12 -34.29 -14.92 -5.41
CA ASP A 12 -34.92 -15.12 -6.72
C ASP A 12 -34.96 -13.83 -7.58
N GLY A 13 -34.49 -12.70 -7.04
CA GLY A 13 -34.46 -11.42 -7.75
C GLY A 13 -33.34 -11.31 -8.80
N GLY A 14 -33.36 -10.21 -9.56
CA GLY A 14 -32.41 -9.96 -10.66
C GLY A 14 -31.06 -9.40 -10.21
N TYR A 15 -29.99 -9.73 -10.95
CA TYR A 15 -28.62 -9.24 -10.70
C TYR A 15 -28.53 -7.71 -10.59
N THR A 16 -29.28 -6.99 -11.44
CA THR A 16 -29.30 -5.52 -11.45
C THR A 16 -29.83 -4.94 -10.14
N ILE A 17 -30.81 -5.58 -9.49
CA ILE A 17 -31.36 -5.12 -8.20
C ILE A 17 -30.31 -5.23 -7.10
N VAL A 18 -29.56 -6.33 -7.06
CA VAL A 18 -28.45 -6.50 -6.11
C VAL A 18 -27.34 -5.49 -6.38
N LYS A 19 -27.02 -5.22 -7.65
CA LYS A 19 -26.02 -4.21 -8.04
C LYS A 19 -26.44 -2.81 -7.59
N ASP A 20 -27.70 -2.44 -7.77
CA ASP A 20 -28.23 -1.14 -7.38
C ASP A 20 -28.37 -0.99 -5.87
N ALA A 21 -28.77 -2.05 -5.16
CA ALA A 21 -28.79 -2.08 -3.69
C ALA A 21 -27.38 -1.93 -3.11
N VAL A 22 -26.39 -2.63 -3.67
CA VAL A 22 -24.98 -2.48 -3.29
C VAL A 22 -24.48 -1.06 -3.59
N ARG A 23 -24.86 -0.49 -4.73
CA ARG A 23 -24.49 0.89 -5.10
C ARG A 23 -25.13 1.92 -4.15
N ALA A 24 -26.41 1.76 -3.82
CA ALA A 24 -27.13 2.62 -2.88
C ALA A 24 -26.53 2.51 -1.47
N TRP A 25 -26.25 1.30 -1.00
CA TRP A 25 -25.59 1.06 0.27
C TRP A 25 -24.20 1.72 0.34
N ARG A 26 -23.38 1.57 -0.71
CA ARG A 26 -22.06 2.24 -0.81
C ARG A 26 -22.16 3.76 -0.84
N ASN A 27 -23.21 4.32 -1.43
CA ASN A 27 -23.44 5.76 -1.47
C ASN A 27 -23.97 6.32 -0.14
N GLN A 28 -24.80 5.56 0.58
CA GLN A 28 -25.33 5.93 1.90
C GLN A 28 -24.30 5.79 3.02
N HIS A 29 -23.37 4.85 2.88
CA HIS A 29 -22.25 4.64 3.80
C HIS A 29 -20.94 5.26 3.29
N ALA A 30 -21.02 6.15 2.30
CA ALA A 30 -19.87 6.96 1.92
C ALA A 30 -19.62 7.96 3.04
N GLU A 31 -18.70 7.61 3.94
CA GLU A 31 -18.21 8.53 4.97
C GLU A 31 -17.91 9.90 4.34
N VAL A 32 -18.45 10.94 4.95
CA VAL A 32 -18.10 12.32 4.63
C VAL A 32 -16.64 12.48 5.03
N TYR A 33 -15.75 12.23 4.08
CA TYR A 33 -14.31 12.40 4.23
C TYR A 33 -14.07 13.88 4.48
N MET A 34 -13.97 14.28 5.75
CA MET A 34 -13.35 15.54 6.10
C MET A 34 -11.89 15.37 5.68
N PRO A 35 -11.39 16.03 4.62
CA PRO A 35 -10.04 15.78 4.17
C PRO A 35 -9.13 16.27 5.29
N LEU A 36 -8.50 15.32 6.00
CA LEU A 36 -7.24 15.62 6.65
C LEU A 36 -6.32 16.06 5.52
N VAL A 37 -6.08 17.37 5.42
CA VAL A 37 -5.14 17.92 4.45
C VAL A 37 -3.76 17.47 4.94
N HIS A 38 -3.31 16.33 4.44
CA HIS A 38 -1.96 15.86 4.69
C HIS A 38 -0.98 16.76 3.94
N PRO A 39 0.10 17.23 4.58
CA PRO A 39 1.12 18.01 3.88
C PRO A 39 1.81 17.12 2.83
N PRO A 40 2.25 17.70 1.70
CA PRO A 40 2.93 16.97 0.65
C PRO A 40 4.27 16.39 1.16
N GLY A 41 4.70 15.30 0.53
CA GLY A 41 5.95 14.62 0.86
C GLY A 41 5.85 13.64 2.02
N GLN A 42 4.65 13.37 2.53
CA GLN A 42 4.45 12.34 3.54
C GLN A 42 3.81 11.08 2.94
N ALA A 43 4.29 9.92 3.37
CA ALA A 43 3.79 8.62 2.93
C ALA A 43 3.42 7.72 4.12
N GLN A 44 2.66 6.68 3.81
CA GLN A 44 2.42 5.56 4.71
C GLN A 44 2.80 4.25 3.99
N VAL A 45 3.45 3.37 4.72
CA VAL A 45 3.76 2.00 4.28
C VAL A 45 3.05 1.01 5.19
N ASP A 46 2.46 0.00 4.55
CA ASP A 46 1.86 -1.15 5.23
C ASP A 46 2.38 -2.42 4.52
N PHE A 47 2.57 -3.49 5.29
CA PHE A 47 3.02 -4.78 4.78
C PHE A 47 2.11 -5.87 5.33
N GLY A 48 1.68 -6.79 4.48
CA GLY A 48 0.72 -7.82 4.88
C GLY A 48 0.70 -8.97 3.90
N HIS A 49 -0.46 -9.63 3.78
CA HIS A 49 -0.57 -10.84 2.97
C HIS A 49 -1.83 -10.88 2.12
N ALA A 50 -1.73 -11.59 0.99
CA ALA A 50 -2.83 -11.96 0.12
C ALA A 50 -2.62 -13.38 -0.41
N HIS A 51 -3.67 -13.94 -1.02
CA HIS A 51 -3.60 -15.21 -1.74
C HIS A 51 -3.61 -14.92 -3.24
N VAL A 52 -2.83 -15.68 -3.99
CA VAL A 52 -2.77 -15.68 -5.46
C VAL A 52 -2.78 -17.12 -5.94
N ILE A 53 -3.11 -17.34 -7.21
CA ILE A 53 -2.98 -18.65 -7.85
C ILE A 53 -1.74 -18.60 -8.75
N LEU A 54 -0.67 -19.25 -8.32
CA LEU A 54 0.60 -19.35 -9.05
C LEU A 54 0.69 -20.73 -9.70
N ASN A 55 0.76 -20.78 -11.03
CA ASN A 55 0.82 -22.05 -11.79
C ASN A 55 -0.31 -23.04 -11.43
N GLY A 56 -1.50 -22.52 -11.11
CA GLY A 56 -2.67 -23.32 -10.72
C GLY A 56 -2.77 -23.64 -9.22
N GLU A 57 -1.75 -23.32 -8.42
CA GLU A 57 -1.74 -23.57 -6.98
C GLU A 57 -1.98 -22.29 -6.17
N GLU A 58 -2.74 -22.38 -5.09
CA GLU A 58 -2.96 -21.25 -4.20
C GLU A 58 -1.74 -20.99 -3.33
N LEU A 59 -1.16 -19.80 -3.44
CA LEU A 59 0.01 -19.35 -2.70
C LEU A 59 -0.33 -18.11 -1.87
N LYS A 60 0.03 -18.14 -0.58
CA LYS A 60 0.02 -16.94 0.26
C LYS A 60 1.29 -16.13 0.00
N VAL A 61 1.11 -14.91 -0.50
CA VAL A 61 2.19 -13.96 -0.80
C VAL A 61 2.22 -12.83 0.21
N ALA A 62 3.40 -12.24 0.39
CA ALA A 62 3.55 -10.96 1.05
C ALA A 62 3.17 -9.81 0.11
N VAL A 63 2.52 -8.78 0.64
CA VAL A 63 2.07 -7.59 -0.09
C VAL A 63 2.70 -6.36 0.53
N PHE A 64 3.51 -5.65 -0.25
CA PHE A 64 3.99 -4.32 0.06
C PHE A 64 3.03 -3.28 -0.50
N VAL A 65 2.71 -2.26 0.28
CA VAL A 65 1.97 -1.09 -0.21
C VAL A 65 2.54 0.19 0.39
N MET A 66 2.74 1.19 -0.47
CA MET A 66 3.06 2.56 -0.08
C MET A 66 2.04 3.51 -0.71
N THR A 67 1.56 4.49 0.05
CA THR A 67 0.75 5.59 -0.48
C THR A 67 1.33 6.94 -0.09
N LEU A 68 1.34 7.89 -1.02
CA LEU A 68 1.55 9.31 -0.71
C LEU A 68 0.24 9.88 -0.17
N MET A 69 0.29 10.57 0.96
CA MET A 69 -0.92 11.02 1.67
C MET A 69 -1.55 12.28 1.06
N TYR A 70 -0.78 13.09 0.34
CA TYR A 70 -1.29 14.30 -0.32
C TYR A 70 -1.96 13.96 -1.66
N SER A 71 -1.24 13.28 -2.56
CA SER A 71 -1.73 12.92 -3.89
C SER A 71 -2.63 11.68 -3.92
N ASP A 72 -2.68 10.91 -2.84
CA ASP A 72 -3.31 9.58 -2.78
C ASP A 72 -2.74 8.59 -3.81
N ALA A 73 -1.55 8.88 -4.39
CA ALA A 73 -0.86 7.98 -5.30
C ALA A 73 -0.39 6.74 -4.53
N VAL A 74 -0.74 5.56 -5.05
CA VAL A 74 -0.48 4.26 -4.41
C VAL A 74 0.43 3.43 -5.30
N PHE A 75 1.36 2.72 -4.67
CA PHE A 75 2.16 1.68 -5.27
C PHE A 75 2.03 0.41 -4.44
N CYS A 76 1.88 -0.74 -5.11
CA CYS A 76 1.89 -2.04 -4.46
C CYS A 76 2.63 -3.07 -5.29
N CYS A 77 3.22 -4.04 -4.59
CA CYS A 77 3.87 -5.20 -5.19
C CYS A 77 3.81 -6.40 -4.24
N VAL A 78 4.06 -7.59 -4.78
CA VAL A 78 4.01 -8.85 -4.06
C VAL A 78 5.36 -9.56 -4.05
N PHE A 79 5.59 -10.33 -2.98
CA PHE A 79 6.78 -11.14 -2.79
C PHE A 79 6.41 -12.53 -2.25
N PRO A 80 7.28 -13.55 -2.42
CA PRO A 80 7.05 -14.87 -1.83
C PRO A 80 6.88 -14.85 -0.31
N ARG A 81 7.56 -13.92 0.39
CA ARG A 81 7.54 -13.82 1.86
C ARG A 81 7.84 -12.41 2.36
N GLU A 82 7.50 -12.17 3.63
CA GLU A 82 7.96 -11.00 4.39
C GLU A 82 9.35 -11.26 4.96
N CYS A 83 10.33 -10.47 4.53
CA CYS A 83 11.67 -10.41 5.13
C CYS A 83 12.30 -9.03 4.89
N SER A 84 13.47 -8.76 5.47
CA SER A 84 14.16 -7.48 5.30
C SER A 84 14.37 -7.15 3.82
N GLU A 85 14.83 -8.11 3.01
CA GLU A 85 15.11 -7.92 1.60
C GLU A 85 13.87 -7.50 0.81
N THR A 86 12.73 -8.13 1.03
CA THR A 86 11.48 -7.81 0.32
C THR A 86 10.90 -6.48 0.81
N PHE A 87 11.08 -6.15 2.09
CA PHE A 87 10.71 -4.85 2.63
C PHE A 87 11.54 -3.71 2.01
N LEU A 88 12.86 -3.90 1.91
CA LEU A 88 13.78 -2.95 1.28
C LEU A 88 13.49 -2.78 -0.23
N GLU A 89 13.28 -3.88 -0.94
CA GLU A 89 12.99 -3.89 -2.37
C GLU A 89 11.65 -3.21 -2.67
N GLY A 90 10.64 -3.41 -1.83
CA GLY A 90 9.35 -2.71 -1.93
C GLY A 90 9.51 -1.19 -1.88
N HIS A 91 10.35 -0.67 -0.99
CA HIS A 91 10.64 0.77 -0.92
C HIS A 91 11.35 1.28 -2.16
N ARG A 92 12.39 0.58 -2.62
CA ARG A 92 13.12 0.95 -3.85
C ARG A 92 12.17 1.09 -5.03
N ARG A 93 11.33 0.06 -5.27
CA ARG A 93 10.35 0.08 -6.36
C ARG A 93 9.31 1.19 -6.21
N ALA A 94 8.83 1.44 -4.99
CA ALA A 94 7.89 2.53 -4.73
C ALA A 94 8.49 3.91 -5.01
N PHE A 95 9.71 4.18 -4.55
CA PHE A 95 10.37 5.45 -4.79
C PHE A 95 10.65 5.68 -6.28
N GLU A 96 11.04 4.63 -7.02
CA GLU A 96 11.18 4.67 -8.47
C GLU A 96 9.84 4.95 -9.17
N PHE A 97 8.76 4.29 -8.75
CA PHE A 97 7.41 4.53 -9.27
C PHE A 97 6.93 5.96 -9.03
N PHE A 98 7.10 6.48 -7.81
CA PHE A 98 6.75 7.86 -7.48
C PHE A 98 7.72 8.88 -8.07
N GLY A 99 8.89 8.46 -8.56
CA GLY A 99 9.96 9.32 -9.07
C GLY A 99 10.53 10.27 -8.01
N GLY A 100 10.59 9.83 -6.75
CA GLY A 100 11.06 10.61 -5.61
C GLY A 100 10.86 9.87 -4.30
N VAL A 101 11.57 10.31 -3.25
CA VAL A 101 11.48 9.75 -1.90
C VAL A 101 10.63 10.68 -1.02
N PRO A 102 9.58 10.18 -0.34
CA PRO A 102 8.88 10.96 0.66
C PRO A 102 9.83 11.47 1.75
N THR A 103 9.63 12.70 2.23
CA THR A 103 10.44 13.26 3.32
C THR A 103 10.18 12.56 4.64
N ARG A 104 8.95 12.08 4.86
CA ARG A 104 8.56 11.33 6.05
C ARG A 104 7.67 10.15 5.70
N ILE A 105 7.96 8.98 6.25
CA ILE A 105 7.19 7.76 6.03
C ILE A 105 6.68 7.21 7.36
N SER A 106 5.38 6.94 7.42
CA SER A 106 4.70 6.32 8.55
C SER A 106 4.63 4.81 8.42
N TYR A 107 4.90 4.11 9.52
CA TYR A 107 4.99 2.66 9.60
C TYR A 107 4.23 2.08 10.79
N ASP A 108 3.75 0.85 10.63
CA ASP A 108 3.45 -0.02 11.75
C ASP A 108 4.74 -0.54 12.42
N ASN A 109 4.61 -1.14 13.61
CA ASN A 109 5.75 -1.64 14.39
C ASN A 109 6.21 -3.03 13.92
N THR A 110 6.41 -3.21 12.60
CA THR A 110 6.88 -4.48 12.03
C THR A 110 8.33 -4.79 12.42
N ARG A 111 8.65 -6.07 12.61
CA ARG A 111 9.99 -6.56 12.97
C ARG A 111 11.05 -6.30 11.90
N THR A 112 10.65 -6.07 10.64
CA THR A 112 11.59 -5.72 9.57
C THR A 112 12.16 -4.31 9.74
N ALA A 113 11.42 -3.40 10.38
CA ALA A 113 11.84 -2.02 10.63
C ALA A 113 12.25 -1.77 12.10
N VAL A 114 11.59 -2.43 13.06
CA VAL A 114 11.79 -2.24 14.50
C VAL A 114 12.48 -3.46 15.11
N ALA A 115 13.69 -3.25 15.63
CA ALA A 115 14.39 -4.24 16.44
C ALA A 115 13.85 -4.31 17.87
N LYS A 116 13.60 -3.14 18.49
CA LYS A 116 13.08 -3.04 19.86
C LYS A 116 12.21 -1.79 20.05
N ILE A 117 11.16 -1.93 20.86
CA ILE A 117 10.35 -0.81 21.33
C ILE A 117 10.98 -0.31 22.63
N ILE A 118 11.52 0.91 22.62
CA ILE A 118 12.29 1.47 23.75
C ILE A 118 11.59 2.66 24.44
N GLY A 119 10.50 3.16 23.85
CA GLY A 119 9.68 4.21 24.44
C GLY A 119 8.29 4.29 23.79
N ARG A 120 7.51 5.32 24.12
CA ARG A 120 6.15 5.48 23.57
C ARG A 120 6.16 5.59 22.03
N ARG A 121 7.04 6.45 21.50
CA ARG A 121 7.29 6.62 20.06
C ARG A 121 8.73 6.32 19.64
N GLU A 122 9.60 6.00 20.60
CA GLU A 122 11.01 5.67 20.35
C GLU A 122 11.18 4.19 20.02
N ARG A 123 11.95 3.92 18.97
CA ARG A 123 12.22 2.58 18.46
C ARG A 123 13.72 2.44 18.22
N GLU A 124 14.25 1.30 18.62
CA GLU A 124 15.51 0.81 18.09
C GLU A 124 15.22 0.17 16.74
N LEU A 125 15.83 0.71 15.68
CA LEU A 125 15.57 0.30 14.31
C LEU A 125 16.49 -0.86 13.92
N THR A 126 16.02 -1.72 13.01
CA THR A 126 16.90 -2.75 12.45
C THR A 126 18.01 -2.10 11.64
N ARG A 127 19.17 -2.76 11.57
CA ARG A 127 20.31 -2.30 10.76
C ARG A 127 19.94 -2.13 9.29
N ASP A 128 19.17 -3.06 8.74
CA ASP A 128 18.74 -3.01 7.34
C ASP A 128 17.81 -1.82 7.09
N PHE A 129 16.90 -1.50 8.02
CA PHE A 129 16.06 -0.32 7.91
C PHE A 129 16.87 0.99 8.01
N LEU A 130 17.85 1.05 8.91
CA LEU A 130 18.78 2.19 8.99
C LEU A 130 19.58 2.37 7.70
N ARG A 131 20.01 1.28 7.04
CA ARG A 131 20.69 1.37 5.73
C ARG A 131 19.79 2.00 4.67
N LEU A 132 18.51 1.58 4.62
CA LEU A 132 17.52 2.18 3.72
C LEU A 132 17.33 3.67 4.01
N GLN A 133 17.15 4.01 5.29
CA GLN A 133 16.92 5.37 5.74
C GLN A 133 18.11 6.27 5.40
N SER A 134 19.34 5.82 5.66
CA SER A 134 20.55 6.59 5.35
C SER A 134 20.81 6.75 3.86
N HIS A 135 20.39 5.79 3.03
CA HIS A 135 20.57 5.89 1.58
C HIS A 135 19.57 6.87 0.94
N TYR A 136 18.30 6.83 1.38
CA TYR A 136 17.21 7.63 0.80
C TYR A 136 16.89 8.92 1.59
N LEU A 137 17.48 9.08 2.78
CA LEU A 137 17.41 10.27 3.64
C LEU A 137 15.99 10.69 4.10
N PHE A 138 15.08 9.74 4.29
CA PHE A 138 13.73 10.03 4.81
C PHE A 138 13.64 9.92 6.34
N ASP A 139 12.65 10.59 6.93
CA ASP A 139 12.30 10.43 8.35
C ASP A 139 11.29 9.31 8.55
N CYS A 140 11.46 8.48 9.58
CA CYS A 140 10.48 7.45 9.92
C CYS A 140 9.55 7.89 11.07
N HIS A 141 8.28 7.49 10.99
CA HIS A 141 7.30 7.70 12.06
C HIS A 141 6.55 6.40 12.36
N PHE A 142 6.77 5.83 13.55
CA PHE A 142 6.07 4.63 13.97
C PHE A 142 4.76 4.96 14.71
N CYS A 143 3.68 4.31 14.29
CA CYS A 143 2.37 4.40 14.93
C CYS A 143 2.43 3.92 16.40
N LEU A 144 1.55 4.46 17.25
CA LEU A 144 1.46 4.02 18.64
C LEU A 144 1.00 2.56 18.75
N VAL A 145 1.65 1.82 19.62
CA VAL A 145 1.27 0.44 19.95
C VAL A 145 -0.09 0.46 20.66
N ARG A 146 -1.01 -0.44 20.26
CA ARG A 146 -2.34 -0.61 20.87
C ARG A 146 -3.24 0.64 20.82
N ARG A 147 -3.03 1.52 19.84
CA ARG A 147 -3.97 2.61 19.49
C ARG A 147 -4.48 2.40 18.06
N PRO A 148 -5.33 1.38 17.81
CA PRO A 148 -5.93 1.16 16.50
C PRO A 148 -6.69 2.40 16.01
N ASN A 149 -7.12 3.28 16.91
CA ASN A 149 -7.86 4.51 16.62
C ASN A 149 -7.02 5.59 15.90
N GLU A 150 -5.68 5.60 16.00
CA GLU A 150 -4.82 6.47 15.18
C GLU A 150 -4.73 5.94 13.73
N LYS A 151 -4.90 4.63 13.55
CA LYS A 151 -5.15 3.98 12.27
C LYS A 151 -6.65 4.08 12.03
N GLY A 152 -7.13 5.31 11.78
CA GLY A 152 -8.55 5.64 11.64
C GLY A 152 -9.31 4.56 10.86
N GLN A 153 -10.60 4.41 11.14
CA GLN A 153 -11.57 3.37 10.69
C GLN A 153 -11.61 3.07 9.16
N VAL A 154 -10.72 3.71 8.41
CA VAL A 154 -10.21 3.40 7.08
C VAL A 154 -9.55 2.02 7.06
N GLU A 155 -10.02 1.18 6.14
CA GLU A 155 -9.40 -0.10 5.86
C GLU A 155 -7.89 0.10 5.60
N GLY A 156 -7.03 -0.59 6.36
CA GLY A 156 -5.57 -0.50 6.19
C GLY A 156 -5.15 -0.71 4.73
N LEU A 157 -4.02 -0.10 4.31
CA LEU A 157 -3.62 -0.03 2.90
C LEU A 157 -3.55 -1.42 2.24
N VAL A 158 -3.19 -2.46 2.99
CA VAL A 158 -3.21 -3.86 2.51
C VAL A 158 -4.64 -4.31 2.17
N GLY A 159 -5.60 -3.99 3.02
CA GLY A 159 -7.01 -4.28 2.75
C GLY A 159 -7.48 -3.57 1.48
N TYR A 160 -7.18 -2.28 1.36
CA TYR A 160 -7.52 -1.50 0.16
C TYR A 160 -6.89 -2.14 -1.07
N THR A 161 -5.62 -2.52 -0.98
CA THR A 161 -4.88 -3.16 -2.07
C THR A 161 -5.55 -4.46 -2.51
N ARG A 162 -5.89 -5.31 -1.54
CA ARG A 162 -6.58 -6.58 -1.80
C ARG A 162 -7.89 -6.39 -2.55
N ARG A 163 -8.72 -5.44 -2.12
CA ARG A 163 -10.05 -5.22 -2.74
C ARG A 163 -10.01 -4.55 -4.11
N ASN A 164 -8.97 -3.79 -4.42
CA ASN A 164 -8.92 -2.99 -5.65
C ASN A 164 -7.97 -3.54 -6.72
N PHE A 165 -6.91 -4.26 -6.33
CA PHE A 165 -5.88 -4.76 -7.27
C PHE A 165 -5.74 -6.29 -7.29
N LEU A 166 -6.25 -6.99 -6.28
CA LEU A 166 -6.13 -8.45 -6.15
C LEU A 166 -7.50 -9.15 -6.14
N VAL A 167 -8.51 -8.50 -6.72
CA VAL A 167 -9.85 -9.07 -6.92
C VAL A 167 -10.22 -8.97 -8.41
N PRO A 168 -10.59 -10.09 -9.08
CA PRO A 168 -10.57 -11.46 -8.56
C PRO A 168 -9.16 -11.91 -8.16
N VAL A 169 -9.05 -13.01 -7.38
CA VAL A 169 -7.75 -13.58 -6.99
C VAL A 169 -6.89 -13.77 -8.25
N PRO A 170 -5.71 -13.11 -8.35
CA PRO A 170 -4.91 -13.16 -9.56
C PRO A 170 -4.45 -14.58 -9.86
N ARG A 171 -4.46 -14.94 -11.14
CA ARG A 171 -3.86 -16.15 -11.68
C ARG A 171 -2.65 -15.75 -12.50
N THR A 172 -1.48 -16.29 -12.18
CA THR A 172 -0.22 -15.91 -12.84
C THR A 172 0.72 -17.11 -12.97
N SER A 173 1.63 -17.04 -13.94
CA SER A 173 2.76 -17.96 -14.12
C SER A 173 3.97 -17.61 -13.26
N SER A 174 4.14 -16.32 -12.93
CA SER A 174 5.24 -15.81 -12.10
C SER A 174 4.81 -14.63 -11.23
N LEU A 175 5.54 -14.37 -10.14
CA LEU A 175 5.26 -13.18 -9.32
C LEU A 175 5.80 -11.91 -9.98
N GLU A 176 6.78 -12.05 -10.88
CA GLU A 176 7.30 -10.97 -11.71
C GLU A 176 6.22 -10.42 -12.65
N ASP A 177 5.50 -11.31 -13.37
CA ASP A 177 4.39 -10.92 -14.26
C ASP A 177 3.28 -10.23 -13.46
N LEU A 178 2.90 -10.79 -12.31
CA LEU A 178 1.92 -10.18 -11.43
C LEU A 178 2.36 -8.81 -10.92
N ASN A 179 3.65 -8.62 -10.64
CA ASN A 179 4.19 -7.33 -10.23
C ASN A 179 4.17 -6.30 -11.36
N ALA A 180 4.44 -6.71 -12.61
CA ALA A 180 4.31 -5.83 -13.78
C ALA A 180 2.85 -5.39 -13.98
N ASP A 181 1.90 -6.33 -13.86
CA ASP A 181 0.46 -6.03 -13.92
C ASP A 181 0.02 -5.09 -12.79
N LEU A 182 0.48 -5.32 -11.56
CA LEU A 182 0.17 -4.46 -10.41
C LEU A 182 0.73 -3.05 -10.60
N GLU A 183 1.96 -2.91 -11.12
CA GLU A 183 2.51 -1.60 -11.44
C GLU A 183 1.64 -0.89 -12.49
N GLN A 184 1.23 -1.59 -13.56
CA GLN A 184 0.34 -1.03 -14.57
C GLN A 184 -1.00 -0.59 -13.98
N GLN A 185 -1.58 -1.37 -13.08
CA GLN A 185 -2.82 -0.99 -12.38
C GLN A 185 -2.60 0.23 -11.47
N CYS A 186 -1.45 0.34 -10.79
CA CYS A 186 -1.10 1.54 -10.03
C CYS A 186 -0.99 2.77 -10.96
N ARG A 187 -0.38 2.64 -12.15
CA ARG A 187 -0.32 3.70 -13.17
C ARG A 187 -1.72 4.08 -13.67
N ALA A 188 -2.61 3.11 -13.85
CA ALA A 188 -3.99 3.36 -14.23
C ALA A 188 -4.78 4.09 -13.12
N ASP A 189 -4.56 3.73 -11.85
CA ASP A 189 -5.21 4.41 -10.70
C ASP A 189 -4.78 5.88 -10.59
N LEU A 190 -3.59 6.27 -11.10
CA LEU A 190 -3.18 7.68 -11.16
C LEU A 190 -4.17 8.55 -11.97
N GLN A 191 -4.91 7.96 -12.91
CA GLN A 191 -5.91 8.70 -13.70
C GLN A 191 -7.22 8.93 -12.94
N ARG A 192 -7.41 8.29 -11.78
CA ARG A 192 -8.62 8.46 -10.99
C ARG A 192 -8.63 9.83 -10.31
N ARG A 193 -9.78 10.51 -10.35
CA ARG A 193 -10.08 11.67 -9.52
C ARG A 193 -10.90 11.24 -8.32
N LEU A 194 -10.38 11.44 -7.12
CA LEU A 194 -11.10 11.12 -5.89
C LEU A 194 -12.19 12.16 -5.59
N ARG A 195 -13.25 11.74 -4.91
CA ARG A 195 -14.33 12.64 -4.46
C ARG A 195 -13.73 13.73 -3.56
N GLY A 196 -14.09 14.98 -3.81
CA GLY A 196 -13.57 16.13 -3.06
C GLY A 196 -12.19 16.62 -3.49
N ARG A 197 -11.52 15.96 -4.45
CA ARG A 197 -10.28 16.46 -5.06
C ARG A 197 -10.57 17.21 -6.36
N THR A 198 -9.80 18.26 -6.62
CA THR A 198 -9.94 19.12 -7.80
C THR A 198 -9.30 18.52 -9.06
N ALA A 199 -8.33 17.62 -8.90
CA ALA A 199 -7.55 17.02 -9.98
C ALA A 199 -7.40 15.49 -9.83
N THR A 200 -6.89 14.83 -10.87
CA THR A 200 -6.53 13.41 -10.81
C THR A 200 -5.32 13.20 -9.90
N LYS A 201 -5.14 11.97 -9.41
CA LYS A 201 -3.96 11.62 -8.61
C LYS A 201 -2.65 11.89 -9.35
N ALA A 202 -2.62 11.73 -10.67
CA ALA A 202 -1.45 12.04 -11.51
C ALA A 202 -1.06 13.53 -11.42
N VAL A 203 -2.03 14.43 -11.55
CA VAL A 203 -1.79 15.88 -11.46
C VAL A 203 -1.36 16.27 -10.04
N LEU A 204 -2.00 15.68 -9.02
CA LEU A 204 -1.62 15.93 -7.63
C LEU A 204 -0.22 15.40 -7.31
N LEU A 205 0.15 14.22 -7.85
CA LEU A 205 1.48 13.64 -7.71
C LEU A 205 2.52 14.55 -8.35
N GLU A 206 2.27 15.06 -9.56
CA GLU A 206 3.18 16.00 -10.22
C GLU A 206 3.39 17.27 -9.40
N GLY A 207 2.32 17.82 -8.83
CA GLY A 207 2.41 18.95 -7.89
C GLY A 207 3.10 18.61 -6.56
N GLU A 208 3.11 17.35 -6.15
CA GLU A 208 3.76 16.85 -4.93
C GLU A 208 5.25 16.55 -5.13
N ARG A 209 5.70 16.19 -6.35
CA ARG A 209 7.10 15.85 -6.65
C ARG A 209 8.14 16.84 -6.11
N PRO A 210 7.93 18.18 -6.17
CA PRO A 210 8.90 19.13 -5.61
C PRO A 210 9.08 19.03 -4.09
N ALA A 211 8.12 18.44 -3.38
CA ALA A 211 8.21 18.17 -1.94
C ALA A 211 8.83 16.80 -1.61
N LEU A 212 9.10 15.96 -2.63
CA LEU A 212 9.84 14.72 -2.49
C LEU A 212 11.34 14.99 -2.60
N ARG A 213 12.15 14.15 -1.94
CA ARG A 213 13.60 14.15 -2.17
C ARG A 213 13.90 13.48 -3.50
N ALA A 214 14.95 13.94 -4.16
CA ALA A 214 15.44 13.29 -5.37
C ALA A 214 15.91 11.86 -5.07
N LEU A 215 15.73 10.96 -6.05
CA LEU A 215 16.32 9.63 -6.00
C LEU A 215 17.85 9.75 -6.00
N PRO A 216 18.56 9.02 -5.12
CA PRO A 216 20.02 8.92 -5.20
C PRO A 216 20.46 8.38 -6.57
N PRO A 217 21.60 8.86 -7.12
CA PRO A 217 22.10 8.37 -8.40
C PRO A 217 22.57 6.91 -8.33
N GLN A 218 22.99 6.47 -7.14
CA GLN A 218 23.40 5.09 -6.87
C GLN A 218 22.15 4.28 -6.51
N ARG A 219 21.96 3.12 -7.15
CA ARG A 219 20.86 2.22 -6.81
C ARG A 219 21.08 1.58 -5.44
N PHE A 220 20.01 1.49 -4.64
CA PHE A 220 20.03 0.75 -3.39
C PHE A 220 20.07 -0.76 -3.64
N GLU A 221 20.96 -1.47 -2.94
CA GLU A 221 21.02 -2.94 -2.97
C GLU A 221 20.14 -3.53 -1.86
N ALA A 222 18.97 -4.05 -2.23
CA ALA A 222 18.01 -4.69 -1.33
C ALA A 222 18.46 -6.11 -0.91
N ARG A 223 19.60 -6.19 -0.22
CA ARG A 223 20.16 -7.42 0.35
C ARG A 223 20.43 -7.26 1.84
N ARG A 224 20.29 -8.36 2.57
CA ARG A 224 20.77 -8.45 3.95
C ARG A 224 22.29 -8.38 3.97
N VAL A 225 22.84 -7.65 4.93
CA VAL A 225 24.28 -7.63 5.19
C VAL A 225 24.54 -8.44 6.45
N GLU A 226 25.11 -9.63 6.27
CA GLU A 226 25.66 -10.41 7.36
C GLU A 226 26.98 -9.79 7.81
N ASN A 227 27.21 -9.69 9.12
CA ASN A 227 28.54 -9.41 9.63
C ASN A 227 29.29 -10.74 9.69
N GLY A 228 30.48 -10.79 9.09
CA GLY A 228 31.48 -11.78 9.44
C GLY A 228 31.97 -11.61 10.88
#